data_AF-A0A6B3EEG5-F1
#
_entry.id   AF-A0A6B3EEG5-F1
#
_cell.length_a   1.000
_cell.length_b   1.000
_cell.length_c   1.000
_cell.angle_alpha   90.00
_cell.angle_beta   90.00
_cell.angle_gamma   90.00
#
_symmetry.space_group_name_H-M   'P 1'
#
loop_
_entity.id
_entity.type
_entity.pdbx_description
1 polymer ?
#
loop_
_entity_poly.entity_id
_entity_poly.type
_entity_poly.pdbx_seq_one_letter_code
_entity_poly.pdbx_strand_id
1 'polypeptide(L)'
;VLQLADRDAEARDTLVKAMPEWFREGLGAHVTVDGRQRRMRDPVAYTEFLCGIHPVGTPETAARRLAATAERTGITRFALLAEGSGDLATTEANLRRAGAELLPLLD
;
A
#
# COMPACT_ATOMS: atom_id res chain seq x y z
N VAL A 1 -2.84 0.35 0.47
CA VAL A 1 -1.67 0.51 1.34
C VAL A 1 -1.18 1.95 1.24
N LEU A 2 -0.71 2.55 2.32
CA LEU A 2 -0.10 3.88 2.34
C LEU A 2 1.31 3.71 2.90
N GLN A 3 2.33 4.13 2.16
CA GLN A 3 3.70 4.16 2.64
C GLN A 3 4.42 5.35 2.03
N LEU A 4 4.82 6.29 2.88
CA LEU A 4 5.56 7.48 2.50
C LEU A 4 7.05 7.31 2.79
N ALA A 5 7.86 7.91 1.94
CA ALA A 5 9.30 8.08 2.12
C ALA A 5 9.78 9.30 1.32
N ASP A 6 11.04 9.67 1.47
CA ASP A 6 11.62 10.81 0.76
C ASP A 6 11.91 10.48 -0.72
N ARG A 7 11.96 9.18 -1.05
CA ARG A 7 12.07 8.69 -2.41
C ARG A 7 11.08 7.56 -2.68
N ASP A 8 10.52 7.54 -3.89
CA ASP A 8 9.64 6.47 -4.35
C ASP A 8 10.22 5.06 -4.14
N ALA A 9 11.53 4.90 -4.40
CA ALA A 9 12.21 3.62 -4.26
C ALA A 9 12.27 3.15 -2.79
N GLU A 10 12.44 4.06 -1.83
CA GLU A 10 12.52 3.71 -0.41
C GLU A 10 11.17 3.22 0.12
N ALA A 11 10.09 3.93 -0.20
CA ALA A 11 8.74 3.51 0.20
C ALA A 11 8.40 2.11 -0.35
N ARG A 12 8.81 1.83 -1.59
CA ARG A 12 8.62 0.51 -2.21
C ARG A 12 9.47 -0.55 -1.52
N ASP A 13 10.74 -0.26 -1.26
CA ASP A 13 11.68 -1.17 -0.60
C ASP A 13 11.21 -1.56 0.80
N THR A 14 10.68 -0.62 1.59
CA THR A 14 10.03 -0.90 2.89
C THR A 14 8.97 -1.98 2.76
N LEU A 15 8.06 -1.86 1.78
CA LEU A 15 6.96 -2.81 1.61
C LEU A 15 7.42 -4.15 1.04
N VAL A 16 8.31 -4.15 0.05
CA VAL A 16 8.86 -5.37 -0.57
C VAL A 16 9.65 -6.21 0.44
N LYS A 17 10.27 -5.59 1.43
CA LYS A 17 10.97 -6.30 2.50
C LYS A 17 10.04 -6.91 3.56
N ALA A 18 8.88 -6.29 3.82
CA ALA A 18 8.00 -6.69 4.92
C ALA A 18 6.82 -7.57 4.46
N MET A 19 6.09 -7.13 3.44
CA MET A 19 4.78 -7.70 3.08
C MET A 19 4.81 -9.12 2.50
N PRO A 20 5.83 -9.56 1.72
CA PRO A 20 5.82 -10.89 1.13
C PRO A 20 5.66 -12.03 2.14
N GLU A 21 6.20 -11.91 3.34
CA GLU A 21 6.06 -12.93 4.38
C GLU A 21 4.61 -13.04 4.85
N TRP A 22 3.98 -11.91 5.17
CA TRP A 22 2.56 -11.85 5.56
C TRP A 22 1.65 -12.41 4.48
N PHE A 23 2.00 -12.22 3.22
CA PHE A 23 1.24 -12.78 2.11
C PHE A 23 1.41 -14.27 1.95
N ARG A 24 2.57 -14.86 2.24
CA ARG A 24 2.71 -16.32 2.19
C ARG A 24 1.78 -16.99 3.19
N GLU A 25 1.74 -16.49 4.41
CA GLU A 25 0.86 -17.01 5.47
C GLU A 25 -0.60 -16.66 5.19
N GLY A 26 -0.88 -15.36 5.02
CA GLY A 26 -2.23 -14.84 4.86
C GLY A 26 -2.91 -15.31 3.59
N LEU A 27 -2.26 -15.22 2.42
CA LEU A 27 -2.86 -15.68 1.15
C LEU A 27 -2.88 -17.20 1.02
N GLY A 28 -2.00 -17.91 1.72
CA GLY A 28 -1.96 -19.38 1.74
C GLY A 28 -3.17 -19.98 2.47
N ALA A 29 -3.70 -19.28 3.47
CA ALA A 29 -4.86 -19.73 4.26
C ALA A 29 -6.21 -19.63 3.54
N HIS A 30 -6.29 -18.94 2.39
CA HIS A 30 -7.56 -18.71 1.69
C HIS A 30 -7.90 -19.87 0.75
N VAL A 31 -9.08 -20.46 0.97
CA VAL A 31 -9.69 -21.48 0.09
C VAL A 31 -10.82 -20.87 -0.75
N THR A 32 -11.04 -21.42 -1.94
CA THR A 32 -12.19 -21.03 -2.77
C THR A 32 -13.46 -21.69 -2.24
N VAL A 33 -14.56 -20.94 -2.21
CA VAL A 33 -15.86 -21.46 -1.73
C VAL A 33 -16.38 -22.59 -2.62
N ASP A 34 -16.03 -22.58 -3.92
CA ASP A 34 -16.44 -23.58 -4.91
C ASP A 34 -15.43 -24.73 -5.09
N GLY A 35 -14.39 -24.80 -4.25
CA GLY A 35 -13.41 -25.88 -4.24
C GLY A 35 -12.38 -25.86 -5.37
N ARG A 36 -12.40 -24.85 -6.27
CA ARG A 36 -11.37 -24.70 -7.31
C ARG A 36 -9.99 -24.45 -6.70
N GLN A 37 -8.95 -25.12 -7.18
CA GLN A 37 -7.60 -24.81 -6.73
C GLN A 37 -7.22 -23.35 -7.06
N ARG A 38 -6.86 -22.60 -6.02
CA ARG A 38 -6.37 -21.23 -6.17
C ARG A 38 -4.88 -21.26 -6.47
N ARG A 39 -4.47 -20.67 -7.59
CA ARG A 39 -3.05 -20.39 -7.83
C ARG A 39 -2.60 -19.27 -6.90
N MET A 40 -1.64 -19.57 -6.02
CA MET A 40 -1.04 -18.57 -5.15
C MET A 40 -0.32 -17.53 -6.01
N ARG A 41 -0.58 -16.25 -5.73
CA ARG A 41 0.19 -15.15 -6.35
C ARG A 41 1.61 -15.19 -5.81
N ASP A 42 2.59 -14.89 -6.66
CA ASP A 42 3.94 -14.61 -6.20
C ASP A 42 3.87 -13.43 -5.20
N PRO A 43 4.27 -13.63 -3.92
CA PRO A 43 4.14 -12.60 -2.89
C PRO A 43 4.95 -11.33 -3.18
N VAL A 44 6.11 -11.46 -3.83
CA VAL A 44 6.97 -10.31 -4.18
C VAL A 44 6.32 -9.56 -5.34
N ALA A 45 6.00 -10.25 -6.43
CA ALA A 45 5.36 -9.62 -7.58
C ALA A 45 4.01 -8.98 -7.21
N TYR A 46 3.27 -9.59 -6.28
CA TYR A 46 2.03 -9.01 -5.78
C TYR A 46 2.27 -7.75 -4.94
N THR A 47 3.32 -7.73 -4.10
CA THR A 47 3.71 -6.53 -3.35
C THR A 47 4.12 -5.40 -4.30
N GLU A 48 4.93 -5.70 -5.33
CA GLU A 48 5.30 -4.72 -6.35
C GLU A 48 4.10 -4.15 -7.10
N PHE A 49 3.13 -5.01 -7.45
CA PHE A 49 1.87 -4.57 -8.03
C PHE A 49 1.10 -3.62 -7.11
N LEU A 50 0.96 -3.96 -5.82
CA LEU A 50 0.32 -3.09 -4.83
C LEU A 50 1.04 -1.75 -4.71
N CYS A 51 2.37 -1.76 -4.68
CA CYS A 51 3.22 -0.58 -4.74
C CYS A 51 3.04 0.24 -6.02
N GLY A 52 2.46 -0.31 -7.09
CA GLY A 52 2.14 0.41 -8.33
C GLY A 52 0.79 1.13 -8.31
N ILE A 53 -0.19 0.58 -7.58
CA ILE A 53 -1.60 1.04 -7.63
C ILE A 53 -2.07 1.80 -6.38
N HIS A 54 -1.28 1.81 -5.31
CA HIS A 54 -1.62 2.44 -4.03
C HIS A 54 -0.79 3.69 -3.74
N PRO A 55 -1.14 4.57 -2.79
CA PRO A 55 -0.30 5.71 -2.40
C PRO A 55 1.01 5.26 -1.72
N VAL A 56 2.00 4.89 -2.53
CA VAL A 56 3.32 4.43 -2.11
C VAL A 56 4.38 5.24 -2.85
N GLY A 57 5.16 6.03 -2.12
CA GLY A 57 6.21 6.89 -2.67
C GLY A 57 6.39 8.18 -1.88
N THR A 58 6.77 9.26 -2.56
CA THR A 58 6.75 10.60 -1.94
C THR A 58 5.31 11.06 -1.67
N PRO A 59 5.08 12.09 -0.81
CA PRO A 59 3.76 12.68 -0.61
C PRO A 59 3.09 13.10 -1.92
N GLU A 60 3.82 13.67 -2.88
CA GLU A 60 3.30 14.09 -4.18
C GLU A 60 2.92 12.89 -5.06
N THR A 61 3.74 11.82 -5.07
CA THR A 61 3.40 10.57 -5.75
C THR A 61 2.12 9.96 -5.16
N ALA A 62 1.99 9.97 -3.83
CA ALA A 62 0.80 9.48 -3.13
C ALA A 62 -0.44 10.32 -3.46
N ALA A 63 -0.36 11.65 -3.37
CA ALA A 63 -1.44 12.57 -3.70
C ALA A 63 -1.92 12.38 -5.14
N ARG A 64 -0.99 12.33 -6.10
CA ARG A 64 -1.31 12.10 -7.52
C ARG A 64 -2.04 10.78 -7.75
N ARG A 65 -1.71 9.72 -7.02
CA ARG A 65 -2.39 8.42 -7.14
C ARG A 65 -3.79 8.44 -6.53
N LEU A 66 -3.97 9.12 -5.41
CA LEU A 66 -5.29 9.35 -4.81
C LEU A 66 -6.17 10.18 -5.75
N ALA A 67 -5.66 11.29 -6.29
CA ALA A 67 -6.35 12.13 -7.25
C ALA A 67 -6.74 11.35 -8.53
N ALA A 68 -5.81 10.58 -9.10
CA ALA A 68 -6.10 9.74 -10.27
C ALA A 68 -7.16 8.67 -9.99
N THR A 69 -7.23 8.16 -8.75
CA THR A 69 -8.29 7.22 -8.34
C THR A 69 -9.63 7.95 -8.20
N ALA A 70 -9.64 9.13 -7.56
CA ALA A 70 -10.85 9.95 -7.41
C ALA A 70 -11.42 10.34 -8.78
N GLU A 71 -10.59 10.84 -9.69
CA GLU A 71 -10.99 11.21 -11.06
C GLU A 71 -11.61 10.05 -11.82
N ARG A 72 -11.01 8.85 -11.75
CA ARG A 72 -11.47 7.68 -12.51
C ARG A 72 -12.70 7.00 -11.92
N THR A 73 -12.98 7.20 -10.64
CA THR A 73 -14.01 6.42 -9.91
C THR A 73 -15.12 7.26 -9.29
N GLY A 74 -14.92 8.57 -9.14
CA GLY A 74 -15.81 9.47 -8.40
C GLY A 74 -15.74 9.32 -6.87
N ILE A 75 -14.86 8.49 -6.34
CA ILE A 75 -14.70 8.30 -4.89
C ILE A 75 -13.94 9.48 -4.28
N THR A 76 -14.50 10.05 -3.21
CA THR A 76 -13.91 11.17 -2.45
C THR A 76 -13.47 10.80 -1.04
N ARG A 77 -13.74 9.57 -0.60
CA ARG A 77 -13.35 9.08 0.74
C ARG A 77 -12.48 7.84 0.61
N PHE A 78 -11.29 7.89 1.20
CA PHE A 78 -10.32 6.81 1.15
C PHE A 78 -10.13 6.18 2.52
N ALA A 79 -10.19 4.85 2.58
CA ALA A 79 -9.71 4.07 3.71
C ALA A 79 -8.36 3.43 3.32
N LEU A 80 -7.32 3.69 4.10
CA LEU A 80 -5.94 3.28 3.78
C LEU A 80 -5.37 2.42 4.91
N LEU A 81 -4.68 1.34 4.54
CA LEU A 81 -3.84 0.52 5.43
C LEU A 81 -2.43 1.12 5.46
N ALA A 82 -1.93 1.51 6.63
CA ALA A 82 -0.63 2.18 6.82
C ALA A 82 0.43 1.28 7.50
N GLU A 83 0.04 0.07 7.88
CA GLU A 83 0.81 -0.91 8.67
C GLU A 83 1.73 -1.79 7.81
N GLY A 84 1.87 -1.50 6.51
CA GLY A 84 2.55 -2.38 5.54
C GLY A 84 4.05 -2.62 5.83
N SER A 85 4.68 -1.80 6.68
CA SER A 85 6.05 -2.00 7.15
C SER A 85 6.19 -3.11 8.19
N GLY A 86 5.09 -3.46 8.88
CA GLY A 86 5.12 -4.40 10.00
C GLY A 86 5.79 -3.89 11.28
N ASP A 87 6.15 -2.60 11.33
CA ASP A 87 6.78 -1.97 12.48
C ASP A 87 5.92 -0.81 13.01
N LEU A 88 5.72 -0.76 14.34
CA LEU A 88 4.85 0.22 14.98
C LEU A 88 5.42 1.64 14.83
N ALA A 89 6.71 1.83 15.09
CA ALA A 89 7.34 3.15 15.02
C ALA A 89 7.28 3.71 13.59
N THR A 90 7.54 2.86 12.60
CA THR A 90 7.43 3.18 11.18
C THR A 90 5.99 3.51 10.80
N THR A 91 5.00 2.77 11.31
CA THR A 91 3.58 3.04 11.09
C THR A 91 3.18 4.40 11.64
N GLU A 92 3.54 4.73 12.88
CA GLU A 92 3.23 6.03 13.48
C GLU A 92 3.91 7.18 12.75
N ALA A 93 5.19 7.00 12.35
CA ALA A 93 5.89 7.99 11.55
C ALA A 93 5.20 8.22 10.20
N ASN A 94 4.81 7.15 9.53
CA ASN A 94 4.07 7.20 8.26
C ASN A 94 2.72 7.93 8.41
N LEU A 95 1.99 7.71 9.50
CA LEU A 95 0.74 8.43 9.80
C LEU A 95 0.96 9.92 10.09
N ARG A 96 2.00 10.28 10.88
CA ARG A 96 2.35 11.68 11.13
C ARG A 96 2.72 12.40 9.84
N ARG A 97 3.54 11.77 9.00
CA ARG A 97 3.89 12.30 7.66
C ARG A 97 2.67 12.41 6.77
N ALA A 98 1.76 11.44 6.77
CA ALA A 98 0.54 11.53 5.99
C ALA A 98 -0.30 12.75 6.40
N GLY A 99 -0.45 13.00 7.70
CA GLY A 99 -1.15 14.17 8.20
C GLY A 99 -0.48 15.50 7.84
N ALA A 100 0.85 15.56 7.90
CA ALA A 100 1.61 16.79 7.73
C ALA A 100 1.98 17.12 6.27
N GLU A 101 2.21 16.10 5.43
CA GLU A 101 2.78 16.26 4.09
C GLU A 101 1.83 15.80 2.98
N LEU A 102 0.99 14.78 3.22
CA LEU A 102 0.08 14.26 2.20
C LEU A 102 -1.28 14.96 2.22
N LEU A 103 -1.93 15.06 3.38
CA LEU A 103 -3.27 15.66 3.48
C LEU A 103 -3.34 17.10 2.94
N PRO A 104 -2.33 17.99 3.13
CA PRO A 104 -2.36 19.33 2.56
C PRO A 104 -2.28 19.38 1.02
N LEU A 105 -1.93 18.28 0.36
CA LEU A 105 -1.85 18.16 -1.09
C LEU A 105 -3.15 17.62 -1.72
N LEU A 106 -4.17 17.35 -0.90
CA LEU A 106 -5.47 16.84 -1.35
C LEU A 106 -6.50 17.98 -1.34
N ASP A 107 -7.30 18.05 -2.40
CA ASP A 107 -8.41 19.00 -2.56
C ASP A 107 -9.70 18.56 -1.84
#